data_AF-A8TBW1-F1
#
_entry.id   AF-A8TBW1-F1
#
_cell.length_a   1.000
_cell.length_b   1.000
_cell.length_c   1.000
_cell.angle_alpha   90.00
_cell.angle_beta   90.00
_cell.angle_gamma   90.00
#
_symmetry.space_group_name_H-M   'P 1'
#
loop_
_entity.id
_entity.type
_entity.pdbx_description
1 polymer ?
#
loop_
_entity_poly.entity_id
_entity_poly.type
_entity_poly.pdbx_seq_one_letter_code
_entity_poly.pdbx_strand_id
1 'polypeptide(L)'
;MHFKTSLCAIAVGVALTLSGCNNSDNNSSVEVPLKAAQFHNTIDRAGVPVALRDLHGGHLRYIPLFDNGSWHGHTLDTQGGEIALGGTALLTEEYVSFMAARFDRLTLVVDGTVMPLKLIDAYSQPGALIQEYTGDNGITAELEMRFVTNRTSLVKTTVKNPNNLVIRGEWDGELMSDYRADDGELYKNSDSTIRSVEDAYPTYSREIIATDNGVEVSFGAVRDSWSLLTSGDSKFEVTRSIKPETSTISSDKKGF
;
A
#
# COMPACT_ATOMS: atom_id res chain seq x y z
N MET A 1 73.30 8.17 0.60
CA MET A 1 72.20 8.34 -0.36
C MET A 1 71.17 9.24 0.30
N HIS A 2 71.01 10.47 -0.20
CA HIS A 2 70.00 11.42 0.26
C HIS A 2 68.60 10.86 -0.03
N PHE A 3 67.65 11.06 0.89
CA PHE A 3 66.42 11.82 0.63
C PHE A 3 65.82 12.31 1.96
N LYS A 4 65.52 13.61 1.98
CA LYS A 4 64.69 14.29 2.99
C LYS A 4 63.23 14.12 2.58
N THR A 5 62.34 14.00 3.55
CA THR A 5 61.11 14.82 3.59
C THR A 5 60.58 14.86 5.02
N SER A 6 60.55 16.08 5.55
CA SER A 6 59.74 16.50 6.68
C SER A 6 58.30 16.69 6.17
N LEU A 7 57.28 16.36 6.96
CA LEU A 7 56.29 17.36 7.37
C LEU A 7 55.43 16.87 8.54
N CYS A 8 55.12 17.85 9.39
CA CYS A 8 54.43 17.80 10.67
C CYS A 8 53.00 17.21 10.64
N ALA A 9 52.70 16.51 11.74
CA ALA A 9 51.55 16.64 12.63
C ALA A 9 50.28 17.38 12.15
N ILE A 10 49.12 16.80 12.47
CA ILE A 10 48.18 17.33 13.48
C ILE A 10 47.19 16.21 13.82
N ALA A 11 47.09 15.88 15.10
CA ALA A 11 45.99 15.14 15.68
C ALA A 11 44.90 16.13 16.09
N VAL A 12 43.65 15.89 15.67
CA VAL A 12 42.46 16.37 16.38
C VAL A 12 41.44 15.24 16.32
N GLY A 13 41.18 14.63 17.48
CA GLY A 13 40.10 13.68 17.65
C GLY A 13 38.75 14.41 17.64
N VAL A 14 37.77 13.82 16.97
CA VAL A 14 36.37 14.19 17.14
C VAL A 14 35.68 13.00 17.79
N ALA A 15 35.40 13.14 19.08
CA ALA A 15 34.53 12.24 19.82
C ALA A 15 33.09 12.46 19.33
N LEU A 16 32.44 11.40 18.86
CA LEU A 16 31.01 11.36 18.63
C LEU A 16 30.29 11.27 19.98
N THR A 17 29.98 12.41 20.58
CA THR A 17 29.01 12.50 21.68
C THR A 17 27.65 12.89 21.08
N LEU A 18 26.81 11.90 20.79
CA LEU A 18 25.37 12.12 20.63
C LEU A 18 24.80 12.35 22.03
N SER A 19 24.91 13.58 22.51
CA SER A 19 24.22 14.05 23.71
C SER A 19 22.72 14.10 23.41
N GLY A 20 21.97 13.19 24.00
CA GLY A 20 20.53 13.36 24.17
C GLY A 20 20.27 14.52 25.11
N CYS A 21 19.70 15.61 24.60
CA CYS A 21 19.14 16.67 25.42
C CYS A 21 17.65 16.40 25.62
N ASN A 22 17.37 15.79 26.76
CA ASN A 22 16.07 15.83 27.41
C ASN A 22 16.00 17.19 28.14
N ASN A 23 15.28 18.17 27.57
CA ASN A 23 14.98 19.43 28.27
C ASN A 23 13.47 19.59 28.31
N SER A 24 12.94 19.52 29.52
CA SER A 24 11.56 19.83 29.85
C SER A 24 11.42 21.34 29.94
N ASP A 25 10.78 21.96 28.93
CA ASP A 25 10.17 23.28 29.05
C ASP A 25 8.81 23.25 28.34
N ASN A 26 7.77 23.57 29.10
CA ASN A 26 6.38 23.53 28.67
C ASN A 26 6.06 24.64 27.68
N ASN A 27 5.26 24.27 26.68
CA ASN A 27 4.26 25.09 25.99
C ASN A 27 4.71 25.96 24.82
N SER A 28 5.06 25.32 23.71
CA SER A 28 4.52 25.62 22.36
C SER A 28 5.12 24.60 21.38
N SER A 29 4.39 23.51 21.13
CA SER A 29 4.72 22.60 20.03
C SER A 29 4.40 23.33 18.72
N VAL A 30 5.34 24.17 18.27
CA VAL A 30 5.35 24.62 16.89
C VAL A 30 5.67 23.37 16.08
N GLU A 31 4.65 22.71 15.54
CA GLU A 31 4.82 21.69 14.51
C GLU A 31 5.55 22.35 13.36
N VAL A 32 6.87 22.13 13.28
CA VAL A 32 7.62 22.51 12.09
C VAL A 32 7.10 21.59 10.98
N PRO A 33 6.45 22.12 9.92
CA PRO A 33 5.91 21.28 8.88
C PRO A 33 7.04 20.47 8.24
N LEU A 34 6.78 19.20 7.98
CA LEU A 34 7.74 18.32 7.32
C LEU A 34 8.14 18.96 5.98
N LYS A 35 9.44 19.02 5.69
CA LYS A 35 9.92 19.46 4.37
C LYS A 35 9.29 18.64 3.23
N ALA A 36 8.96 17.38 3.49
CA ALA A 36 8.28 16.50 2.53
C ALA A 36 6.92 17.06 2.07
N ALA A 37 6.18 17.76 2.95
CA ALA A 37 4.88 18.35 2.64
C ALA A 37 4.96 19.50 1.62
N GLN A 38 6.17 19.92 1.23
CA GLN A 38 6.38 20.91 0.16
C GLN A 38 6.45 20.26 -1.24
N PHE A 39 6.47 18.93 -1.31
CA PHE A 39 6.75 18.17 -2.54
C PHE A 39 5.65 17.15 -2.83
N HIS A 40 4.46 17.63 -3.17
CA HIS A 40 3.36 16.75 -3.54
C HIS A 40 3.49 16.29 -4.99
N ASN A 41 3.16 15.02 -5.24
CA ASN A 41 3.03 14.44 -6.59
C ASN A 41 4.24 14.69 -7.50
N THR A 42 5.46 14.62 -6.93
CA THR A 42 6.70 14.71 -7.71
C THR A 42 6.85 13.57 -8.71
N ILE A 43 6.21 12.44 -8.42
CA ILE A 43 5.96 11.31 -9.33
C ILE A 43 4.46 11.06 -9.30
N ASP A 44 3.86 10.80 -10.45
CA ASP A 44 2.47 10.34 -10.51
C ASP A 44 2.38 8.91 -9.96
N ARG A 45 1.70 8.77 -8.82
CA ARG A 45 1.46 7.50 -8.14
C ARG A 45 0.01 7.06 -8.22
N ALA A 46 -0.83 7.77 -8.97
CA ALA A 46 -2.22 7.38 -9.18
C ALA A 46 -2.29 6.07 -9.97
N GLY A 47 -3.15 5.15 -9.55
CA GLY A 47 -3.35 3.92 -10.29
C GLY A 47 -4.27 2.93 -9.60
N VAL A 48 -5.21 2.38 -10.37
CA VAL A 48 -6.03 1.25 -9.97
C VAL A 48 -5.90 0.22 -11.08
N PRO A 49 -5.05 -0.81 -10.91
CA PRO A 49 -4.80 -1.80 -11.95
C PRO A 49 -6.04 -2.64 -12.23
N VAL A 50 -6.17 -3.13 -13.46
CA VAL A 50 -7.27 -4.02 -13.87
C VAL A 50 -6.83 -5.46 -14.10
N ALA A 51 -5.53 -5.75 -13.97
CA ALA A 51 -4.96 -7.09 -14.13
C ALA A 51 -3.69 -7.28 -13.30
N LEU A 52 -3.29 -8.54 -13.09
CA LEU A 52 -2.09 -8.91 -12.33
C LEU A 52 -0.84 -8.28 -12.97
N ARG A 53 -0.81 -8.29 -14.31
CA ARG A 53 0.17 -7.60 -15.15
C ARG A 53 -0.54 -6.54 -15.99
N ASP A 54 -0.82 -5.38 -15.39
CA ASP A 54 -1.26 -4.19 -16.11
C ASP A 54 -0.04 -3.40 -16.59
N LEU A 55 0.24 -3.45 -17.89
CA LEU A 55 1.51 -3.04 -18.48
C LEU A 55 1.40 -1.79 -19.36
N HIS A 56 2.49 -1.05 -19.45
CA HIS A 56 2.76 -0.05 -20.47
C HIS A 56 4.16 -0.27 -21.02
N GLY A 57 4.29 -0.59 -22.32
CA GLY A 57 5.59 -0.84 -22.95
C GLY A 57 6.41 -1.97 -22.31
N GLY A 58 5.75 -2.96 -21.67
CA GLY A 58 6.40 -4.09 -20.99
C GLY A 58 6.77 -3.84 -19.52
N HIS A 59 6.57 -2.64 -19.01
CA HIS A 59 6.70 -2.29 -17.58
C HIS A 59 5.34 -2.23 -16.91
N LEU A 60 5.26 -2.30 -15.58
CA LEU A 60 3.98 -2.00 -14.91
C LEU A 60 3.54 -0.58 -15.26
N ARG A 61 2.25 -0.43 -15.57
CA ARG A 61 1.64 0.84 -15.99
C ARG A 61 1.69 1.91 -14.91
N TYR A 62 1.50 1.52 -13.66
CA TYR A 62 1.48 2.43 -12.51
C TYR A 62 2.78 2.34 -11.71
N ILE A 63 3.06 3.38 -10.92
CA ILE A 63 4.30 3.51 -10.13
C ILE A 63 3.97 3.47 -8.62
N PRO A 64 3.92 2.28 -8.00
CA PRO A 64 3.64 2.18 -6.57
C PRO A 64 4.73 2.85 -5.74
N LEU A 65 4.35 3.35 -4.57
CA LEU A 65 5.29 3.74 -3.53
C LEU A 65 5.84 2.47 -2.87
N PHE A 66 7.16 2.32 -2.96
CA PHE A 66 7.96 1.41 -2.14
C PHE A 66 8.88 2.28 -1.27
N ASP A 67 9.04 1.90 -0.02
CA ASP A 67 9.99 2.54 0.89
C ASP A 67 10.56 1.50 1.88
N ASN A 68 11.62 1.87 2.60
CA ASN A 68 12.29 1.06 3.62
C ASN A 68 12.81 -0.30 3.11
N GLY A 69 13.07 -0.44 1.80
CA GLY A 69 13.49 -1.70 1.19
C GLY A 69 12.42 -2.79 1.21
N SER A 70 11.14 -2.38 1.20
CA SER A 70 9.98 -3.26 1.18
C SER A 70 9.83 -4.08 -0.09
N TRP A 71 9.07 -5.17 0.04
CA TRP A 71 8.80 -6.13 -1.02
C TRP A 71 7.35 -6.07 -1.49
N HIS A 72 6.64 -5.02 -1.10
CA HIS A 72 5.31 -4.68 -1.57
C HIS A 72 5.19 -3.15 -1.66
N GLY A 73 4.29 -2.68 -2.51
CA GLY A 73 4.08 -1.27 -2.78
C GLY A 73 2.62 -0.96 -3.00
N HIS A 74 2.26 0.31 -2.90
CA HIS A 74 0.88 0.78 -3.05
C HIS A 74 0.80 1.95 -4.02
N THR A 75 -0.26 2.05 -4.80
CA THR A 75 -0.59 3.25 -5.58
C THR A 75 -1.67 4.07 -4.88
N LEU A 76 -1.87 5.31 -5.32
CA LEU A 76 -2.98 6.16 -4.91
C LEU A 76 -4.23 5.81 -5.70
N ASP A 77 -5.38 5.80 -5.04
CA ASP A 77 -6.66 5.86 -5.74
C ASP A 77 -7.13 7.32 -5.82
N THR A 78 -7.05 7.90 -7.01
CA THR A 78 -7.48 9.28 -7.29
C THR A 78 -8.87 9.35 -7.94
N GLN A 79 -9.49 8.20 -8.24
CA GLN A 79 -10.83 8.11 -8.82
C GLN A 79 -11.90 7.91 -7.74
N GLY A 80 -11.47 7.74 -6.49
CA GLY A 80 -12.25 7.15 -5.40
C GLY A 80 -13.45 7.94 -4.87
N GLY A 81 -13.82 7.53 -3.66
CA GLY A 81 -15.10 7.73 -2.98
C GLY A 81 -15.26 6.66 -1.89
N GLU A 82 -14.44 5.61 -1.94
CA GLU A 82 -14.19 4.71 -0.83
C GLU A 82 -12.82 4.99 -0.19
N ILE A 83 -12.67 4.64 1.10
CA ILE A 83 -11.41 4.80 1.83
C ILE A 83 -10.50 3.62 1.50
N ALA A 84 -9.64 3.76 0.50
CA ALA A 84 -8.73 2.72 0.05
C ALA A 84 -7.51 3.27 -0.68
N LEU A 85 -6.39 2.56 -0.55
CA LEU A 85 -5.29 2.65 -1.50
C LEU A 85 -5.70 2.06 -2.86
N GLY A 86 -4.95 2.42 -3.89
CA GLY A 86 -5.07 1.76 -5.20
C GLY A 86 -4.43 0.37 -5.20
N GLY A 87 -3.79 0.05 -6.32
CA GLY A 87 -3.13 -1.24 -6.54
C GLY A 87 -2.11 -1.61 -5.48
N THR A 88 -2.24 -2.82 -4.95
CA THR A 88 -1.23 -3.48 -4.12
C THR A 88 -0.26 -4.23 -5.03
N ALA A 89 0.99 -3.80 -5.11
CA ALA A 89 2.04 -4.45 -5.87
C ALA A 89 2.91 -5.35 -4.97
N LEU A 90 3.31 -6.51 -5.47
CA LEU A 90 4.19 -7.47 -4.81
C LEU A 90 5.48 -7.63 -5.62
N LEU A 91 6.62 -7.59 -4.94
CA LEU A 91 7.91 -8.05 -5.47
C LEU A 91 8.03 -9.56 -5.19
N THR A 92 7.67 -10.35 -6.18
CA THR A 92 7.69 -11.82 -6.13
C THR A 92 9.07 -12.31 -6.58
N GLU A 93 10.02 -12.23 -5.64
CA GLU A 93 11.46 -12.52 -5.79
C GLU A 93 12.16 -11.61 -6.83
N GLU A 94 11.90 -11.78 -8.12
CA GLU A 94 12.57 -11.03 -9.21
C GLU A 94 11.65 -10.09 -9.99
N TYR A 95 10.33 -10.28 -9.86
CA TYR A 95 9.33 -9.57 -10.65
C TYR A 95 8.36 -8.78 -9.79
N VAL A 96 7.81 -7.72 -10.36
CA VAL A 96 6.73 -6.96 -9.74
C VAL A 96 5.40 -7.29 -10.43
N SER A 97 4.36 -7.54 -9.65
CA SER A 97 2.99 -7.78 -10.14
C SER A 97 1.97 -7.20 -9.17
N PHE A 98 0.77 -6.89 -9.65
CA PHE A 98 -0.33 -6.44 -8.79
C PHE A 98 -1.06 -7.65 -8.20
N MET A 99 -1.34 -7.61 -6.89
CA MET A 99 -2.17 -8.59 -6.21
C MET A 99 -3.67 -8.27 -6.36
N ALA A 100 -4.01 -6.98 -6.27
CA ALA A 100 -5.38 -6.49 -6.18
C ALA A 100 -5.47 -5.02 -6.63
N ALA A 101 -6.68 -4.60 -7.02
CA ALA A 101 -6.97 -3.23 -7.45
C ALA A 101 -7.23 -2.30 -6.25
N ARG A 102 -8.16 -2.69 -5.37
CA ARG A 102 -8.41 -2.10 -4.05
C ARG A 102 -8.53 -3.26 -3.07
N PHE A 103 -7.69 -3.28 -2.04
CA PHE A 103 -7.67 -4.35 -1.05
C PHE A 103 -7.68 -3.73 0.33
N ASP A 104 -8.54 -4.24 1.22
CA ASP A 104 -8.81 -3.63 2.53
C ASP A 104 -9.51 -2.26 2.45
N ARG A 105 -10.47 -2.14 1.54
CA ARG A 105 -11.27 -0.93 1.33
C ARG A 105 -12.27 -0.76 2.47
N LEU A 106 -12.26 0.41 3.12
CA LEU A 106 -13.21 0.74 4.18
C LEU A 106 -14.43 1.50 3.64
N THR A 107 -15.60 0.95 3.91
CA THR A 107 -16.91 1.58 3.76
C THR A 107 -17.47 1.94 5.13
N LEU A 108 -18.04 3.15 5.26
CA LEU A 108 -18.74 3.59 6.46
C LEU A 108 -20.25 3.40 6.28
N VAL A 109 -20.90 2.76 7.25
CA VAL A 109 -22.34 2.50 7.26
C VAL A 109 -22.97 3.23 8.44
N VAL A 110 -24.02 4.01 8.16
CA VAL A 110 -24.79 4.78 9.14
C VAL A 110 -26.26 4.42 8.96
N ASP A 111 -26.95 4.08 10.07
CA ASP A 111 -28.35 3.67 10.07
C ASP A 111 -28.67 2.54 9.06
N GLY A 112 -27.72 1.62 8.88
CA GLY A 112 -27.85 0.48 7.97
C GLY A 112 -27.67 0.82 6.48
N THR A 113 -27.33 2.07 6.14
CA THR A 113 -27.08 2.50 4.77
C THR A 113 -25.62 2.89 4.59
N VAL A 114 -25.04 2.54 3.44
CA VAL A 114 -23.69 3.01 3.06
C VAL A 114 -23.69 4.52 3.00
N MET A 115 -22.81 5.14 3.78
CA MET A 115 -22.60 6.58 3.75
C MET A 115 -21.66 6.90 2.59
N PRO A 116 -22.13 7.67 1.57
CA PRO A 116 -21.28 8.06 0.47
C PRO A 116 -20.19 9.01 0.97
N LEU A 117 -18.95 8.75 0.56
CA LEU A 117 -17.84 9.67 0.75
C LEU A 117 -17.42 10.23 -0.61
N LYS A 118 -16.94 11.46 -0.59
CA LYS A 118 -16.33 12.12 -1.74
C LYS A 118 -14.86 12.35 -1.44
N LEU A 119 -14.00 11.89 -2.33
CA LEU A 119 -12.58 12.24 -2.33
C LEU A 119 -12.42 13.75 -2.55
N ILE A 120 -11.76 14.42 -1.61
CA ILE A 120 -11.46 15.86 -1.65
C ILE A 120 -10.04 16.11 -2.15
N ASP A 121 -9.10 15.31 -1.69
CA ASP A 121 -7.71 15.37 -2.14
C ASP A 121 -7.07 13.98 -2.09
N ALA A 122 -6.10 13.75 -2.97
CA ALA A 122 -5.27 12.56 -3.00
C ALA A 122 -3.90 12.92 -3.55
N TYR A 123 -2.87 12.70 -2.74
CA TYR A 123 -1.51 13.06 -3.13
C TYR A 123 -0.47 12.15 -2.52
N SER A 124 0.65 12.06 -3.22
CA SER A 124 1.88 11.48 -2.69
C SER A 124 2.76 12.59 -2.16
N GLN A 125 3.49 12.30 -1.11
CA GLN A 125 4.65 13.07 -0.67
C GLN A 125 5.83 12.12 -0.51
N PRO A 126 7.08 12.60 -0.42
CA PRO A 126 8.21 11.75 -0.09
C PRO A 126 7.93 10.91 1.16
N GLY A 127 7.81 9.59 0.97
CA GLY A 127 7.55 8.61 2.03
C GLY A 127 6.09 8.43 2.47
N ALA A 128 5.08 8.99 1.78
CA ALA A 128 3.68 8.72 2.10
C ALA A 128 2.69 8.86 0.93
N LEU A 129 1.56 8.17 1.08
CA LEU A 129 0.34 8.36 0.28
C LEU A 129 -0.77 8.87 1.19
N ILE A 130 -1.46 9.94 0.78
CA ILE A 130 -2.51 10.59 1.57
C ILE A 130 -3.77 10.73 0.71
N GLN A 131 -4.91 10.46 1.32
CA GLN A 131 -6.23 10.71 0.75
C GLN A 131 -7.15 11.34 1.80
N GLU A 132 -7.92 12.33 1.40
CA GLU A 132 -8.85 13.08 2.24
C GLU A 132 -10.26 12.97 1.69
N TYR A 133 -11.23 12.75 2.58
CA TYR A 133 -12.61 12.46 2.22
C TYR A 133 -13.57 13.32 3.04
N THR A 134 -14.67 13.70 2.42
CA THR A 134 -15.83 14.29 3.10
C THR A 134 -17.06 13.42 2.90
N GLY A 135 -17.91 13.35 3.90
CA GLY A 135 -19.21 12.70 3.86
C GLY A 135 -20.31 13.60 4.40
N ASP A 136 -21.52 13.05 4.42
CA ASP A 136 -22.67 13.73 5.00
C ASP A 136 -22.51 13.94 6.52
N ASN A 137 -23.34 14.82 7.08
CA ASN A 137 -23.36 15.11 8.52
C ASN A 137 -22.00 15.56 9.09
N GLY A 138 -21.15 16.17 8.26
CA GLY A 138 -19.83 16.66 8.67
C GLY A 138 -18.83 15.55 8.97
N ILE A 139 -19.09 14.30 8.57
CA ILE A 139 -18.09 13.24 8.66
C ILE A 139 -16.94 13.57 7.70
N THR A 140 -15.71 13.43 8.18
CA THR A 140 -14.52 13.45 7.31
C THR A 140 -13.67 12.23 7.59
N ALA A 141 -12.95 11.76 6.58
CA ALA A 141 -11.96 10.71 6.76
C ALA A 141 -10.63 11.10 6.12
N GLU A 142 -9.55 10.60 6.67
CA GLU A 142 -8.20 10.74 6.13
C GLU A 142 -7.53 9.37 6.17
N LEU A 143 -6.90 8.98 5.07
CA LEU A 143 -6.03 7.81 4.97
C LEU A 143 -4.61 8.31 4.73
N GLU A 144 -3.67 7.90 5.59
CA GLU A 144 -2.24 8.10 5.39
C GLU A 144 -1.53 6.74 5.43
N MET A 145 -0.74 6.43 4.40
CA MET A 145 0.09 5.22 4.35
C MET A 145 1.57 5.57 4.34
N ARG A 146 2.34 4.90 5.20
CA ARG A 146 3.82 4.94 5.25
C ARG A 146 4.41 3.55 5.44
N PHE A 147 5.68 3.37 5.12
CA PHE A 147 6.41 2.15 5.49
C PHE A 147 7.02 2.26 6.89
N VAL A 148 6.91 1.18 7.67
CA VAL A 148 7.43 1.12 9.05
C VAL A 148 8.52 0.06 9.21
N THR A 149 8.56 -0.95 8.33
CA THR A 149 9.65 -1.94 8.23
C THR A 149 9.94 -2.24 6.77
N ASN A 150 10.95 -3.07 6.51
CA ASN A 150 11.23 -3.60 5.17
C ASN A 150 10.22 -4.68 4.72
N ARG A 151 9.16 -4.94 5.47
CA ARG A 151 8.08 -5.90 5.12
C ARG A 151 6.69 -5.41 5.50
N THR A 152 6.54 -4.17 6.00
CA THR A 152 5.28 -3.70 6.56
C THR A 152 5.07 -2.22 6.26
N SER A 153 3.93 -1.93 5.63
CA SER A 153 3.35 -0.59 5.57
C SER A 153 2.30 -0.43 6.67
N LEU A 154 2.21 0.76 7.25
CA LEU A 154 1.18 1.15 8.19
C LEU A 154 0.20 2.08 7.47
N VAL A 155 -1.08 1.76 7.56
CA VAL A 155 -2.18 2.62 7.12
C VAL A 155 -2.85 3.19 8.35
N LYS A 156 -2.89 4.52 8.46
CA LYS A 156 -3.63 5.23 9.48
C LYS A 156 -4.89 5.81 8.85
N THR A 157 -6.05 5.36 9.33
CA THR A 157 -7.33 5.93 8.94
C THR A 157 -7.92 6.71 10.10
N THR A 158 -8.14 8.00 9.90
CA THR A 158 -8.76 8.88 10.90
C THR A 158 -10.16 9.26 10.44
N VAL A 159 -11.20 8.88 11.19
CA VAL A 159 -12.58 9.30 10.92
C VAL A 159 -13.01 10.32 11.98
N LYS A 160 -13.41 11.51 11.55
CA LYS A 160 -13.97 12.55 12.43
C LYS A 160 -15.49 12.46 12.38
N ASN A 161 -16.10 12.30 13.55
CA ASN A 161 -17.54 12.13 13.71
C ASN A 161 -18.11 13.18 14.69
N PRO A 162 -18.26 14.44 14.25
CA PRO A 162 -18.61 15.55 15.15
C PRO A 162 -20.03 15.42 15.73
N ASN A 163 -20.91 14.69 15.06
CA ASN A 163 -22.30 14.49 15.47
C ASN A 163 -22.52 13.18 16.25
N ASN A 164 -21.45 12.45 16.60
CA ASN A 164 -21.50 11.19 17.35
C ASN A 164 -22.48 10.16 16.75
N LEU A 165 -22.53 10.05 15.43
CA LEU A 165 -23.32 9.05 14.73
C LEU A 165 -22.82 7.64 15.08
N VAL A 166 -23.72 6.66 15.12
CA VAL A 166 -23.33 5.25 15.22
C VAL A 166 -22.85 4.81 13.83
N ILE A 167 -21.54 4.55 13.72
CA ILE A 167 -20.89 4.18 12.46
C ILE A 167 -20.43 2.72 12.57
N ARG A 168 -20.82 1.90 11.59
CA ARG A 168 -20.21 0.59 11.35
C ARG A 168 -19.19 0.71 10.22
N GLY A 169 -17.99 0.20 10.42
CA GLY A 169 -16.99 0.05 9.36
C GLY A 169 -17.09 -1.32 8.74
N GLU A 170 -17.11 -1.38 7.41
CA GLU A 170 -17.07 -2.61 6.63
C GLU A 170 -15.82 -2.59 5.76
N TRP A 171 -15.01 -3.64 5.85
CA TRP A 171 -13.81 -3.80 5.04
C TRP A 171 -14.03 -4.93 4.04
N ASP A 172 -13.72 -4.65 2.78
CA ASP A 172 -13.75 -5.64 1.71
C ASP A 172 -12.47 -5.60 0.88
N GLY A 173 -12.25 -6.65 0.10
CA GLY A 173 -11.15 -6.71 -0.84
C GLY A 173 -11.22 -7.96 -1.70
N GLU A 174 -10.68 -7.88 -2.90
CA GLU A 174 -10.69 -8.99 -3.86
C GLU A 174 -9.33 -9.12 -4.55
N LEU A 175 -8.86 -10.36 -4.71
CA LEU A 175 -7.67 -10.68 -5.49
C LEU A 175 -7.98 -10.51 -6.97
N MET A 176 -7.00 -10.00 -7.71
CA MET A 176 -7.13 -9.81 -9.14
C MET A 176 -7.40 -11.13 -9.88
N SER A 177 -8.47 -11.20 -10.66
CA SER A 177 -8.82 -12.37 -11.48
C SER A 177 -8.07 -12.39 -12.81
N ASP A 178 -7.91 -11.23 -13.45
CA ASP A 178 -7.38 -11.12 -14.81
C ASP A 178 -5.86 -11.12 -14.85
N TYR A 179 -5.28 -11.89 -15.78
CA TYR A 179 -3.83 -12.06 -15.86
C TYR A 179 -3.09 -10.84 -16.41
N ARG A 180 -3.58 -10.25 -17.50
CA ARG A 180 -2.85 -9.21 -18.23
C ARG A 180 -3.77 -8.14 -18.80
N ALA A 181 -3.30 -6.91 -18.70
CA ALA A 181 -3.79 -5.76 -19.46
C ALA A 181 -2.60 -5.02 -20.07
N ASP A 182 -2.84 -4.34 -21.18
CA ASP A 182 -1.90 -3.38 -21.76
C ASP A 182 -2.64 -2.03 -21.86
N ASP A 183 -2.07 -0.97 -21.27
CA ASP A 183 -2.69 0.36 -21.19
C ASP A 183 -4.07 0.37 -20.51
N GLY A 184 -4.31 -0.57 -19.59
CA GLY A 184 -5.58 -0.78 -18.90
C GLY A 184 -6.67 -1.45 -19.71
N GLU A 185 -6.36 -1.91 -20.92
CA GLU A 185 -7.26 -2.75 -21.68
C GLU A 185 -6.89 -4.22 -21.47
N LEU A 186 -7.88 -5.03 -21.07
CA LEU A 186 -7.66 -6.45 -20.82
C LEU A 186 -7.16 -7.14 -22.10
N TYR A 187 -6.04 -7.85 -21.96
CA TYR A 187 -5.43 -8.58 -23.07
C TYR A 187 -6.31 -9.77 -23.45
N LYS A 188 -6.72 -9.84 -24.71
CA LYS A 188 -7.49 -10.94 -25.27
C LYS A 188 -6.59 -11.90 -26.02
N ASN A 189 -6.74 -13.19 -25.75
CA ASN A 189 -6.10 -14.27 -26.49
C ASN A 189 -6.60 -14.30 -27.95
N SER A 190 -5.96 -15.12 -28.81
CA SER A 190 -6.35 -15.27 -30.22
C SER A 190 -7.80 -15.74 -30.42
N ASP A 191 -8.38 -16.41 -29.41
CA ASP A 191 -9.77 -16.86 -29.38
C ASP A 191 -10.74 -15.84 -28.75
N SER A 192 -10.27 -14.62 -28.48
CA SER A 192 -10.98 -13.52 -27.80
C SER A 192 -11.30 -13.75 -26.32
N THR A 193 -10.77 -14.80 -25.69
CA THR A 193 -10.91 -15.01 -24.23
C THR A 193 -9.91 -14.15 -23.44
N ILE A 194 -10.27 -13.83 -22.19
CA ILE A 194 -9.35 -13.21 -21.22
C ILE A 194 -8.78 -14.33 -20.36
N ARG A 195 -7.46 -14.40 -20.26
CA ARG A 195 -6.78 -15.40 -19.42
C ARG A 195 -6.88 -14.98 -17.95
N SER A 196 -7.33 -15.89 -17.08
CA SER A 196 -7.30 -15.66 -15.63
C SER A 196 -5.90 -15.86 -15.06
N VAL A 197 -5.65 -15.35 -13.85
CA VAL A 197 -4.40 -15.61 -13.12
C VAL A 197 -4.29 -17.09 -12.76
N GLU A 198 -5.38 -17.76 -12.42
CA GLU A 198 -5.42 -19.19 -12.13
C GLU A 198 -5.03 -20.04 -13.36
N ASP A 199 -5.49 -19.66 -14.56
CA ASP A 199 -5.05 -20.29 -15.81
C ASP A 199 -3.61 -19.91 -16.18
N ALA A 200 -3.16 -18.72 -15.74
CA ALA A 200 -1.78 -18.27 -15.91
C ALA A 200 -0.81 -19.11 -15.08
N TYR A 201 -1.17 -19.33 -13.82
CA TYR A 201 -0.34 -19.96 -12.82
C TYR A 201 -1.16 -20.92 -11.96
N PRO A 202 -1.40 -22.16 -12.43
CA PRO A 202 -2.27 -23.13 -11.75
C PRO A 202 -1.82 -23.50 -10.32
N THR A 203 -0.53 -23.40 -10.04
CA THR A 203 0.07 -23.69 -8.72
C THR A 203 0.21 -22.46 -7.83
N TYR A 204 -0.21 -21.26 -8.31
CA TYR A 204 -0.17 -20.06 -7.48
C TYR A 204 -1.18 -20.13 -6.34
N SER A 205 -2.29 -20.85 -6.55
CA SER A 205 -3.26 -21.29 -5.52
C SER A 205 -3.52 -20.24 -4.44
N ARG A 206 -3.79 -19.00 -4.86
CA ARG A 206 -3.96 -17.87 -3.96
C ARG A 206 -5.22 -18.06 -3.13
N GLU A 207 -5.14 -17.91 -1.82
CA GLU A 207 -6.30 -18.05 -0.94
C GLU A 207 -6.30 -16.97 0.12
N ILE A 208 -7.47 -16.38 0.36
CA ILE A 208 -7.73 -15.51 1.50
C ILE A 208 -8.28 -16.35 2.64
N ILE A 209 -7.77 -16.13 3.85
CA ILE A 209 -8.36 -16.60 5.09
C ILE A 209 -8.55 -15.43 6.06
N ALA A 210 -9.58 -15.52 6.90
CA ALA A 210 -9.78 -14.58 7.99
C ALA A 210 -8.75 -14.85 9.10
N THR A 211 -8.24 -13.79 9.71
CA THR A 211 -7.46 -13.83 10.95
C THR A 211 -8.24 -13.14 12.07
N ASP A 212 -7.72 -13.15 13.30
CA ASP A 212 -8.42 -12.56 14.45
C ASP A 212 -8.82 -11.09 14.24
N ASN A 213 -7.97 -10.31 13.56
CA ASN A 213 -8.14 -8.87 13.37
C ASN A 213 -7.91 -8.45 11.90
N GLY A 214 -8.13 -9.35 10.94
CA GLY A 214 -7.50 -9.19 9.64
C GLY A 214 -7.82 -10.24 8.61
N VAL A 215 -7.00 -10.26 7.56
CA VAL A 215 -6.96 -11.32 6.56
C VAL A 215 -5.52 -11.66 6.23
N GLU A 216 -5.30 -12.90 5.82
CA GLU A 216 -4.04 -13.38 5.25
C GLU A 216 -4.32 -13.89 3.83
N VAL A 217 -3.43 -13.55 2.90
CA VAL A 217 -3.38 -14.14 1.56
C VAL A 217 -2.18 -15.07 1.50
N SER A 218 -2.42 -16.35 1.29
CA SER A 218 -1.35 -17.33 1.06
C SER A 218 -1.13 -17.55 -0.43
N PHE A 219 0.13 -17.82 -0.81
CA PHE A 219 0.53 -18.05 -2.19
C PHE A 219 1.25 -19.40 -2.34
N GLY A 220 0.74 -20.26 -3.22
CA GLY A 220 1.42 -21.48 -3.65
C GLY A 220 2.69 -21.20 -4.45
N ALA A 221 3.51 -22.24 -4.66
CA ALA A 221 4.80 -22.11 -5.33
C ALA A 221 4.64 -21.96 -6.85
N VAL A 222 5.26 -20.92 -7.40
CA VAL A 222 5.35 -20.67 -8.84
C VAL A 222 6.82 -20.44 -9.18
N ARG A 223 7.32 -21.12 -10.21
CA ARG A 223 8.71 -21.00 -10.68
C ARG A 223 8.74 -20.60 -12.15
N ASP A 224 8.05 -19.52 -12.50
CA ASP A 224 8.10 -18.92 -13.83
C ASP A 224 9.26 -17.92 -13.91
N SER A 225 10.36 -18.37 -14.52
CA SER A 225 11.62 -17.62 -14.64
C SER A 225 11.53 -16.31 -15.41
N TRP A 226 10.36 -15.92 -15.93
CA TRP A 226 10.20 -14.71 -16.72
C TRP A 226 9.07 -13.80 -16.24
N SER A 227 8.32 -14.18 -15.20
CA SER A 227 7.18 -13.36 -14.77
C SER A 227 6.69 -13.52 -13.34
N LEU A 228 6.87 -14.67 -12.68
CA LEU A 228 6.35 -14.88 -11.32
C LEU A 228 7.14 -15.97 -10.58
N LEU A 229 7.73 -15.59 -9.46
CA LEU A 229 8.49 -16.48 -8.60
C LEU A 229 7.98 -16.38 -7.16
N THR A 230 7.47 -17.49 -6.64
CA THR A 230 7.02 -17.60 -5.24
C THR A 230 7.50 -18.90 -4.63
N SER A 231 7.81 -18.86 -3.34
CA SER A 231 8.37 -20.01 -2.62
C SER A 231 7.35 -21.09 -2.29
N GLY A 232 6.06 -20.74 -2.20
CA GLY A 232 5.00 -21.57 -1.64
C GLY A 232 4.68 -21.30 -0.17
N ASP A 233 5.52 -20.51 0.50
CA ASP A 233 5.34 -20.10 1.90
C ASP A 233 5.16 -18.57 2.05
N SER A 234 5.18 -17.83 0.94
CA SER A 234 4.98 -16.38 0.93
C SER A 234 3.54 -16.02 1.29
N LYS A 235 3.38 -14.90 2.00
CA LYS A 235 2.09 -14.39 2.47
C LYS A 235 1.99 -12.88 2.32
N PHE A 236 0.76 -12.39 2.20
CA PHE A 236 0.43 -10.98 2.39
C PHE A 236 -0.60 -10.87 3.53
N GLU A 237 -0.33 -10.05 4.52
CA GLU A 237 -1.16 -9.96 5.73
C GLU A 237 -1.70 -8.54 5.91
N VAL A 238 -2.98 -8.45 6.24
CA VAL A 238 -3.62 -7.23 6.71
C VAL A 238 -4.00 -7.45 8.16
N THR A 239 -3.44 -6.64 9.07
CA THR A 239 -3.80 -6.65 10.49
C THR A 239 -4.32 -5.28 10.89
N ARG A 240 -5.53 -5.24 11.45
CA ARG A 240 -6.20 -4.01 11.86
C ARG A 240 -6.09 -3.84 13.38
N SER A 241 -6.18 -2.59 13.84
CA SER A 241 -6.23 -2.26 15.27
C SER A 241 -7.60 -2.51 15.90
N ILE A 242 -8.62 -2.78 15.07
CA ILE A 242 -10.00 -3.05 15.49
C ILE A 242 -10.35 -4.48 15.09
N LYS A 243 -10.92 -5.22 16.04
CA LYS A 243 -11.42 -6.57 15.80
C LYS A 243 -12.76 -6.52 15.06
N PRO A 244 -12.95 -7.28 13.96
CA PRO A 244 -14.24 -7.34 13.28
C PRO A 244 -15.29 -8.03 14.17
N GLU A 245 -16.53 -7.54 14.13
CA GLU A 245 -17.68 -8.21 14.75
C GLU A 245 -18.03 -9.52 14.01
N THR A 246 -17.88 -9.49 12.68
CA THR A 246 -18.13 -10.60 11.78
C THR A 246 -17.08 -10.64 10.68
N SER A 247 -16.76 -11.82 10.18
CA SER A 247 -15.88 -11.99 9.02
C SER A 247 -16.44 -13.05 8.10
N THR A 248 -16.43 -12.75 6.81
CA THR A 248 -16.87 -13.67 5.75
C THR A 248 -15.73 -13.78 4.76
N ILE A 249 -15.53 -14.97 4.20
CA ILE A 249 -14.62 -15.20 3.08
C ILE A 249 -15.49 -15.70 1.92
N SER A 250 -15.25 -15.21 0.71
CA SER A 250 -15.94 -15.68 -0.49
C SER A 250 -15.71 -17.19 -0.67
N SER A 251 -16.65 -17.89 -1.30
CA SER A 251 -16.57 -19.34 -1.46
C SER A 251 -15.36 -19.81 -2.28
N ASP A 252 -14.88 -18.97 -3.20
CA ASP A 252 -13.67 -19.18 -4.01
C ASP A 252 -12.38 -18.71 -3.31
N LYS A 253 -12.50 -18.16 -2.10
CA LYS A 253 -11.42 -17.60 -1.27
C LYS A 253 -10.62 -16.50 -1.97
N LYS A 254 -11.24 -15.74 -2.87
CA LYS A 254 -10.61 -14.61 -3.58
C LYS A 254 -11.03 -13.25 -3.03
N GLY A 255 -12.06 -13.19 -2.20
CA GLY A 255 -12.50 -11.97 -1.53
C GLY A 255 -12.97 -12.21 -0.10
N PHE A 256 -13.25 -11.12 0.61
CA PHE A 256 -13.76 -11.11 1.97
C PHE A 256 -14.76 -9.96 2.17
#